data_AF-A0A937VRW9-F1
#
_entry.id   AF-A0A937VRW9-F1
#
_cell.length_a   1.000
_cell.length_b   1.000
_cell.length_c   1.000
_cell.angle_alpha   90.00
_cell.angle_beta   90.00
_cell.angle_gamma   90.00
#
_symmetry.space_group_name_H-M   'P 1'
#
loop_
_entity.id
_entity.type
_entity.pdbx_description
1 polymer ?
#
loop_
_entity_poly.entity_id
_entity_poly.type
_entity_poly.pdbx_seq_one_letter_code
_entity_poly.pdbx_strand_id
1 'polypeptide(L)' 'MTNCRAPKVVKILYEKVSSKDKTLKLYDGLYHEIFNEPEHKKVMADIESWLNKHL' A
#
# COMPACT_ATOMS: atom_id res chain seq x y z
N MET A 1 7.68 -4.39 -19.15
CA MET A 1 6.58 -4.41 -18.17
C MET A 1 6.98 -3.47 -17.04
N THR A 2 6.30 -2.34 -16.98
CA THR A 2 6.80 -1.10 -16.40
C THR A 2 6.77 -1.17 -14.88
N ASN A 3 7.91 -0.89 -14.25
CA ASN A 3 8.03 -0.48 -12.85
C ASN A 3 6.80 0.37 -12.47
N CYS A 4 6.04 -0.08 -11.46
CA CYS A 4 4.73 0.45 -11.10
C CYS A 4 4.78 1.99 -11.12
N ARG A 5 4.07 2.59 -12.07
CA ARG A 5 4.36 3.93 -12.59
C ARG A 5 4.15 4.97 -11.49
N ALA A 6 5.28 5.44 -10.96
CA ALA A 6 5.51 6.64 -10.18
C ALA A 6 4.82 6.71 -8.80
N PRO A 7 5.54 6.54 -7.67
CA PRO A 7 5.03 6.85 -6.32
C PRO A 7 4.40 8.25 -6.19
N LYS A 8 4.67 9.15 -7.14
CA LYS A 8 4.02 10.45 -7.27
C LYS A 8 2.49 10.36 -7.39
N VAL A 9 1.92 9.45 -8.18
CA VAL A 9 0.45 9.39 -8.36
C VAL A 9 -0.26 8.98 -7.08
N VAL A 10 0.28 7.99 -6.37
CA VAL A 10 -0.26 7.51 -5.10
C VAL A 10 -0.10 8.56 -4.00
N LYS A 11 1.01 9.31 -3.99
CA LYS A 11 1.19 10.45 -3.07
C LYS A 11 0.16 11.55 -3.31
N ILE A 12 -0.08 11.93 -4.57
CA ILE A 12 -1.11 12.94 -4.91
C ILE A 12 -2.50 12.48 -4.46
N LEU A 13 -2.84 11.20 -4.69
CA LEU A 13 -4.10 10.65 -4.22
C LEU A 13 -4.21 10.71 -2.69
N TYR A 14 -3.15 10.30 -1.99
CA TYR A 14 -3.11 10.34 -0.54
C TYR A 14 -3.28 11.76 0.00
N GLU A 15 -2.65 12.77 -0.61
CA GLU A 15 -2.81 14.17 -0.22
C GLU A 15 -4.23 14.70 -0.46
N LYS A 16 -4.88 14.31 -1.57
CA LYS A 16 -6.19 14.83 -1.98
C LYS A 16 -7.39 14.18 -1.30
N VAL A 17 -7.26 12.94 -0.81
CA VAL A 17 -8.36 12.23 -0.14
C VAL A 17 -8.77 12.96 1.15
N SER A 18 -10.08 13.13 1.38
CA SER A 18 -10.62 13.84 2.55
C SER A 18 -10.68 12.99 3.83
N SER A 19 -10.46 11.67 3.74
CA SER A 19 -10.41 10.78 4.90
C SER A 19 -9.35 11.25 5.89
N LYS A 20 -9.77 11.43 7.16
CA LYS A 20 -8.88 11.80 8.27
C LYS A 20 -8.01 10.62 8.69
N ASP A 21 -8.59 9.43 8.65
CA ASP A 21 -7.91 8.18 8.93
C ASP A 21 -7.57 7.48 7.61
N LYS A 22 -6.30 7.59 7.24
CA LYS A 22 -5.73 6.99 6.03
C LYS A 22 -4.26 6.72 6.29
N THR A 23 -3.74 5.65 5.71
CA THR A 23 -2.33 5.27 5.83
C THR A 23 -1.78 4.96 4.45
N LEU A 24 -0.58 5.45 4.12
CA LEU A 24 0.15 5.10 2.91
C LEU A 24 1.42 4.33 3.28
N LYS A 25 1.51 3.08 2.82
CA LYS A 25 2.70 2.23 2.98
C LYS A 25 3.22 1.81 1.61
N LEU A 26 4.49 2.11 1.35
CA LEU A 26 5.18 1.75 0.11
C LEU A 26 6.05 0.52 0.38
N TYR A 27 6.01 -0.45 -0.54
CA TYR A 27 6.82 -1.65 -0.48
C TYR A 27 7.83 -1.60 -1.62
N ASP A 28 9.08 -1.27 -1.28
CA ASP A 28 10.16 -1.14 -2.26
C ASP A 28 10.49 -2.52 -2.87
N GLY A 29 10.62 -2.56 -4.20
CA GLY A 29 10.97 -3.77 -4.95
C GLY A 29 9.80 -4.67 -5.32
N LEU A 30 8.60 -4.44 -4.78
CA LEU A 30 7.41 -5.22 -5.15
C LEU A 30 6.74 -4.64 -6.41
N TYR A 31 6.21 -5.54 -7.25
CA TYR A 31 5.46 -5.16 -8.45
C TYR A 31 3.98 -4.91 -8.14
N HIS A 32 3.17 -4.75 -9.18
CA HIS A 32 1.76 -4.37 -9.06
C HIS A 32 0.93 -5.37 -8.26
N GLU A 33 1.21 -6.66 -8.40
CA GLU A 33 0.48 -7.74 -7.73
C GLU A 33 1.14 -8.11 -6.39
N ILE A 34 1.18 -7.16 -5.46
CA ILE A 34 1.85 -7.32 -4.14
C ILE A 34 1.36 -8.51 -3.31
N PHE A 35 0.18 -9.07 -3.62
CA PHE A 35 -0.39 -10.25 -2.97
C PHE A 35 0.13 -11.58 -3.53
N ASN A 36 0.75 -11.56 -4.72
CA ASN A 36 1.33 -12.74 -5.37
C ASN A 36 2.87 -12.75 -5.30
N GLU A 37 3.47 -11.71 -4.72
CA GLU A 37 4.92 -11.63 -4.50
C GLU A 37 5.39 -12.59 -3.37
N PRO A 38 6.67 -12.98 -3.35
CA PRO A 38 7.24 -13.78 -2.26
C PRO A 38 6.97 -13.20 -0.87
N GLU A 39 6.92 -11.87 -0.76
CA GLU A 39 6.69 -11.11 0.47
C GLU A 39 5.20 -10.95 0.83
N HIS A 40 4.25 -11.57 0.11
CA HIS A 40 2.80 -11.41 0.32
C HIS A 40 2.36 -11.60 1.78
N LYS A 41 2.99 -12.52 2.52
CA LYS A 41 2.66 -12.76 3.94
C LYS A 41 2.85 -11.50 4.80
N LYS A 42 3.89 -10.72 4.51
CA LYS A 42 4.15 -9.45 5.19
C LYS A 42 3.07 -8.42 4.85
N VAL A 43 2.71 -8.32 3.58
CA VAL A 43 1.64 -7.41 3.11
C VAL A 43 0.30 -7.76 3.78
N MET A 44 -0.03 -9.05 3.87
CA MET A 44 -1.26 -9.50 4.52
C MET A 44 -1.27 -9.18 6.02
N ALA A 45 -0.17 -9.46 6.72
CA ALA A 45 -0.04 -9.14 8.15
C ALA A 45 -0.15 -7.63 8.42
N ASP A 46 0.39 -6.81 7.53
CA ASP A 46 0.30 -5.35 7.61
C ASP A 46 -1.15 -4.86 7.47
N ILE A 47 -1.93 -5.47 6.56
CA ILE A 47 -3.36 -5.15 6.38
C ILE A 47 -4.17 -5.61 7.59
N GLU A 48 -3.93 -6.83 8.08
CA GLU A 48 -4.61 -7.34 9.29
C GLU A 48 -4.32 -6.45 10.49
N SER A 49 -3.06 -6.04 10.69
CA SER A 49 -2.70 -5.11 11.76
C SER A 49 -3.38 -3.76 11.61
N TRP A 50 -3.51 -3.26 10.38
CA TRP A 50 -4.21 -2.01 10.13
C TRP A 50 -5.70 -2.14 10.46
N LEU A 51 -6.37 -3.20 9.99
CA LEU A 51 -7.79 -3.44 10.30
C LEU A 51 -8.02 -3.56 11.82
N ASN A 52 -7.21 -4.34 12.52
CA ASN A 52 -7.35 -4.53 13.97
C ASN A 52 -7.18 -3.26 14.79
N LYS A 53 -6.48 -2.23 14.27
CA LYS A 53 -6.33 -0.93 14.94
C LYS A 53 -7.52 0.01 14.75
N HIS A 54 -8.37 -0.27 13.75
CA HIS A 54 -9.50 0.57 13.36
C HIS A 54 -10.85 -0.14 13.54
N LEU A 55 -10.85 -1.32 14.18
CA LEU A 55 -12.02 -1.93 14.81
C LEU A 55 -12.34 -1.23 16.13
#